data_AF-A0A497MKK3-F1
#
_entry.id   AF-A0A497MKK3-F1
#
_cell.length_a   1.000
_cell.length_b   1.000
_cell.length_c   1.000
_cell.angle_alpha   90.00
_cell.angle_beta   90.00
_cell.angle_gamma   90.00
#
_symmetry.space_group_name_H-M   'P 1'
#
loop_
_entity.id
_entity.type
_entity.pdbx_description
1 polymer ?
#
loop_
_entity_poly.entity_id
_entity_poly.type
_entity_poly.pdbx_seq_one_letter_code
_entity_poly.pdbx_strand_id
1 'polypeptide(L)'
;MWRARLKAEGLRWSADNSLNVFKRIYQRELGVDSWLEEARLHLSWDYWFPIAYTALTGLRASEACLSLSIIAEQGLEHYYNPRKLCLEHFRFQGFLRRTKNAFISIVSDTLLRELENWDKRVTWDKVRSRLKRLGLPCRLQDLRRNHATLLNMNGIPESIVDLLHGRIGKSVFIQFYLRPDFVQLAHRIQKILHPLEVRLLEA
;
A
#
# COMPACT_ATOMS: atom_id res chain seq x y z
N MET A 1 39.85 2.40 -13.99
CA MET A 1 40.01 2.34 -15.47
C MET A 1 38.76 1.83 -16.19
N TRP A 2 38.15 0.70 -15.77
CA TRP A 2 36.93 0.11 -16.37
C TRP A 2 35.67 1.01 -16.39
N ARG A 3 35.43 1.80 -15.33
CA ARG A 3 34.23 2.64 -15.18
C ARG A 3 34.15 3.82 -16.16
N ALA A 4 35.30 4.31 -16.64
CA ALA A 4 35.36 5.46 -17.54
C ALA A 4 34.99 5.09 -18.98
N ARG A 5 35.39 3.89 -19.44
CA ARG A 5 35.05 3.39 -20.78
C ARG A 5 33.55 3.14 -20.95
N LEU A 6 32.88 2.58 -19.95
CA LEU A 6 31.43 2.30 -20.02
C LEU A 6 30.56 3.56 -20.12
N LYS A 7 31.01 4.67 -19.51
CA LYS A 7 30.30 5.96 -19.56
C LYS A 7 30.46 6.66 -20.92
N ALA A 8 31.58 6.41 -21.61
CA ALA A 8 31.84 6.93 -22.95
C ALA A 8 30.97 6.25 -24.03
N GLU A 9 30.61 4.98 -23.82
CA GLU A 9 29.74 4.19 -24.72
C GLU A 9 28.22 4.42 -24.50
N GLY A 10 27.82 5.45 -23.73
CA GLY A 10 26.41 5.77 -23.50
C GLY A 10 25.62 4.76 -22.66
N LEU A 11 26.27 3.74 -22.10
CA LEU A 11 25.63 2.72 -21.27
C LEU A 11 25.36 3.26 -19.86
N ARG A 12 24.09 3.47 -19.52
CA ARG A 12 23.66 3.77 -18.15
C ARG A 12 23.53 2.47 -17.36
N TRP A 13 24.30 2.35 -16.27
CA TRP A 13 24.08 1.31 -15.27
C TRP A 13 22.68 1.49 -14.65
N SER A 14 21.76 0.56 -14.93
CA SER A 14 20.49 0.43 -14.20
C SER A 14 20.50 -0.84 -13.36
N ALA A 15 21.33 -0.87 -12.33
CA ALA A 15 21.20 -1.86 -11.27
C ALA A 15 21.52 -1.16 -9.96
N ASP A 16 20.48 -1.00 -9.13
CA ASP A 16 20.68 -0.84 -7.70
C ASP A 16 21.60 -2.01 -7.29
N ASN A 17 22.84 -1.71 -6.87
CA ASN A 17 23.90 -2.71 -6.69
C ASN A 17 23.33 -3.89 -5.89
N SER A 18 23.38 -5.12 -6.39
CA SER A 18 22.78 -6.30 -5.75
C SER A 18 23.22 -6.44 -4.28
N LEU A 19 24.44 -5.99 -3.98
CA LEU A 19 24.98 -5.87 -2.63
C LEU A 19 24.19 -4.90 -1.74
N ASN A 20 23.76 -3.74 -2.27
CA ASN A 20 22.92 -2.79 -1.52
C ASN A 20 21.53 -3.38 -1.26
N VAL A 21 20.94 -4.07 -2.24
CA VAL A 21 19.65 -4.76 -2.04
C VAL A 21 19.79 -5.82 -0.95
N PHE A 22 20.82 -6.65 -1.03
CA PHE A 22 21.13 -7.67 -0.02
C PHE A 22 21.34 -7.05 1.36
N LYS A 23 22.15 -5.98 1.47
CA LYS A 23 22.39 -5.28 2.75
C LYS A 23 21.08 -4.80 3.38
N ARG A 24 20.20 -4.16 2.61
CA ARG A 24 18.89 -3.68 3.10
C ARG A 24 18.02 -4.82 3.62
N ILE A 25 17.99 -5.95 2.91
CA ILE A 25 17.25 -7.16 3.33
C ILE A 25 17.87 -7.74 4.60
N TYR A 26 19.18 -7.95 4.61
CA TYR A 26 19.93 -8.56 5.71
C TYR A 26 19.88 -7.74 7.00
N GLN A 27 19.98 -6.41 6.89
CA GLN A 27 19.91 -5.48 8.03
C GLN A 27 18.49 -5.26 8.54
N ARG A 28 17.47 -5.83 7.88
CA ARG A 28 16.05 -5.68 8.24
C ARG A 28 15.66 -4.21 8.43
N GLU A 29 16.21 -3.32 7.60
CA GLU A 29 16.04 -1.85 7.67
C GLU A 29 14.56 -1.39 7.51
N LEU A 30 13.66 -2.33 7.26
CA LEU A 30 12.24 -2.17 6.96
C LEU A 30 11.32 -2.04 8.18
N GLY A 31 11.86 -1.98 9.40
CA GLY A 31 11.05 -1.69 10.58
C GLY A 31 10.38 -0.31 10.45
N VAL A 32 9.13 -0.28 10.00
CA VAL A 32 8.25 0.89 10.10
C VAL A 32 7.56 0.93 11.45
N ASP A 33 7.69 -0.11 12.27
CA ASP A 33 7.03 -0.25 13.57
C ASP A 33 7.35 0.92 14.51
N SER A 34 8.63 1.20 14.76
CA SER A 34 9.02 2.33 15.62
C SER A 34 8.55 3.68 15.08
N TRP A 35 8.50 3.82 13.76
CA TRP A 35 7.98 5.03 13.13
C TRP A 35 6.45 5.13 13.25
N LEU A 36 5.73 4.01 13.15
CA LEU A 36 4.29 3.94 13.33
C LEU A 36 3.92 4.25 14.79
N GLU A 37 4.67 3.70 15.76
CA GLU A 37 4.51 3.99 17.19
C GLU A 37 4.71 5.49 17.47
N GLU A 38 5.83 6.06 17.02
CA GLU A 38 6.10 7.49 17.20
C GLU A 38 5.03 8.35 16.51
N ALA A 39 4.66 8.03 15.27
CA ALA A 39 3.64 8.79 14.55
C ALA A 39 2.26 8.70 15.22
N ARG A 40 1.88 7.55 15.78
CA ARG A 40 0.61 7.36 16.51
C ARG A 40 0.51 8.28 17.73
N LEU A 41 1.61 8.44 18.48
CA LEU A 41 1.65 9.26 19.69
C LEU A 41 1.40 10.76 19.42
N HIS A 42 1.83 11.27 18.25
CA HIS A 42 1.79 12.70 17.94
C HIS A 42 0.68 13.13 16.97
N LEU A 43 0.02 12.17 16.31
CA LEU A 43 -1.01 12.46 15.29
C LEU A 43 -2.42 12.24 15.85
N SER A 44 -3.30 13.22 15.59
CA SER A 44 -4.73 13.00 15.75
C SER A 44 -5.24 11.98 14.73
N TRP A 45 -6.41 11.39 15.00
CA TRP A 45 -7.04 10.38 14.14
C TRP A 45 -7.10 10.81 12.67
N ASP A 46 -7.46 12.05 12.39
CA ASP A 46 -7.57 12.61 11.03
C ASP A 46 -6.28 12.52 10.19
N TYR A 47 -5.12 12.50 10.85
CA TYR A 47 -3.83 12.36 10.18
C TYR A 47 -3.25 10.95 10.32
N TRP A 48 -3.62 10.24 11.39
CA TRP A 48 -3.22 8.86 11.63
C TRP A 48 -3.94 7.86 10.73
N PHE A 49 -5.26 7.97 10.59
CA PHE A 49 -6.07 7.03 9.83
C PHE A 49 -5.62 6.91 8.36
N PRO A 50 -5.26 7.99 7.63
CA PRO A 50 -4.64 7.86 6.30
C PRO A 50 -3.35 7.02 6.26
N ILE A 51 -2.54 7.08 7.33
CA ILE A 51 -1.32 6.28 7.47
C ILE A 51 -1.69 4.81 7.72
N ALA A 52 -2.59 4.55 8.66
CA ALA A 52 -3.09 3.21 8.96
C ALA A 52 -3.75 2.55 7.73
N TYR A 53 -4.64 3.28 7.06
CA TYR A 53 -5.28 2.87 5.82
C TYR A 53 -4.26 2.53 4.72
N THR A 54 -3.21 3.34 4.56
CA THR A 54 -2.13 3.04 3.60
C THR A 54 -1.40 1.74 3.96
N ALA A 55 -1.14 1.50 5.25
CA ALA A 55 -0.48 0.29 5.72
C ALA A 55 -1.33 -0.97 5.52
N LEU A 56 -2.65 -0.88 5.70
CA LEU A 56 -3.59 -2.00 5.58
C LEU A 56 -3.98 -2.31 4.14
N THR A 57 -4.01 -1.32 3.25
CA THR A 57 -4.38 -1.53 1.84
C THR A 57 -3.18 -1.76 0.93
N GLY A 58 -1.99 -1.29 1.33
CA GLY A 58 -0.81 -1.31 0.47
C GLY A 58 -0.90 -0.39 -0.75
N LEU A 59 -1.86 0.54 -0.80
CA LEU A 59 -1.93 1.59 -1.82
C LEU A 59 -0.71 2.50 -1.79
N ARG A 60 -0.42 3.20 -2.90
CA ARG A 60 0.54 4.32 -2.81
C ARG A 60 -0.10 5.42 -1.99
N ALA A 61 0.69 6.17 -1.21
CA ALA A 61 0.16 7.17 -0.28
C ALA A 61 -0.82 8.18 -0.91
N SER A 62 -0.57 8.61 -2.15
CA SER A 62 -1.47 9.50 -2.89
C SER A 62 -2.75 8.81 -3.37
N GLU A 63 -2.70 7.52 -3.72
CA GLU A 63 -3.88 6.70 -4.06
C GLU A 63 -4.71 6.42 -2.81
N ALA A 64 -4.05 6.17 -1.67
CA ALA A 64 -4.70 5.99 -0.38
C ALA A 64 -5.49 7.25 0.03
N CYS A 65 -4.86 8.42 -0.06
CA CYS A 65 -5.54 9.69 0.22
C CYS A 65 -6.69 9.96 -0.76
N LEU A 66 -6.50 9.67 -2.06
CA LEU A 66 -7.56 9.80 -3.06
C LEU A 66 -8.76 8.91 -2.71
N SER A 67 -8.51 7.66 -2.30
CA SER A 67 -9.55 6.72 -1.88
C SER A 67 -10.36 7.27 -0.71
N LEU A 68 -9.68 7.74 0.34
CA LEU A 68 -10.33 8.32 1.52
C LEU A 68 -11.12 9.59 1.18
N SER A 69 -10.60 10.43 0.28
CA SER A 69 -11.34 11.58 -0.23
C SER A 69 -12.60 11.18 -1.01
N ILE A 70 -12.55 10.16 -1.86
CA ILE A 70 -13.74 9.66 -2.55
C ILE A 70 -14.77 9.15 -1.54
N ILE A 71 -14.34 8.39 -0.53
CA ILE A 71 -15.22 7.86 0.53
C ILE A 71 -15.88 9.00 1.31
N ALA A 72 -15.11 10.01 1.71
CA ALA A 72 -15.65 11.18 2.41
C ALA A 72 -16.66 11.99 1.57
N GLU A 73 -16.58 11.90 0.24
CA GLU A 73 -17.42 12.69 -0.68
C GLU A 73 -18.65 11.93 -1.19
N GLN A 74 -18.51 10.64 -1.43
CA GLN A 74 -19.48 9.81 -2.14
C GLN A 74 -19.95 8.62 -1.32
N GLY A 75 -19.37 8.41 -0.13
CA GLY A 75 -19.60 7.23 0.70
C GLY A 75 -18.98 5.97 0.10
N LEU A 76 -19.43 4.83 0.60
CA LEU A 76 -19.00 3.49 0.17
C LEU A 76 -19.95 2.86 -0.86
N GLU A 77 -21.11 3.47 -1.09
CA GLU A 77 -22.06 3.01 -2.09
C GLU A 77 -21.40 2.97 -3.47
N HIS A 78 -21.55 1.85 -4.18
CA HIS A 78 -20.88 1.58 -5.47
C HIS A 78 -19.34 1.53 -5.45
N TYR A 79 -18.70 1.72 -4.29
CA TYR A 79 -17.25 1.61 -4.15
C TYR A 79 -16.82 0.33 -3.42
N TYR A 80 -17.51 -0.03 -2.33
CA TYR A 80 -17.30 -1.29 -1.63
C TYR A 80 -18.14 -2.41 -2.26
N ASN A 81 -17.50 -3.55 -2.55
CA ASN A 81 -18.17 -4.75 -3.02
C ASN A 81 -18.26 -5.78 -1.89
N PRO A 82 -19.43 -5.97 -1.24
CA PRO A 82 -19.58 -6.90 -0.12
C PRO A 82 -19.42 -8.37 -0.54
N ARG A 83 -19.64 -8.71 -1.82
CA ARG A 83 -19.45 -10.09 -2.32
C ARG A 83 -17.98 -10.44 -2.52
N LYS A 84 -17.11 -9.44 -2.61
CA LYS A 84 -15.67 -9.59 -2.86
C LYS A 84 -14.80 -9.07 -1.71
N LEU A 85 -15.42 -8.42 -0.72
CA LEU A 85 -14.75 -7.87 0.48
C LEU A 85 -13.63 -6.88 0.11
N CYS A 86 -13.89 -6.03 -0.89
CA CYS A 86 -12.89 -5.11 -1.40
C CYS A 86 -13.49 -3.79 -1.89
N LEU A 87 -12.68 -2.74 -1.86
CA LEU A 87 -12.93 -1.50 -2.59
C LEU A 87 -12.55 -1.67 -4.05
N GLU A 88 -13.40 -1.22 -4.97
CA GLU A 88 -13.23 -1.34 -6.42
C GLU A 88 -12.67 -0.04 -7.03
N HIS A 89 -11.39 0.26 -6.78
CA HIS A 89 -10.70 1.46 -7.27
C HIS A 89 -10.77 1.64 -8.79
N PHE A 90 -10.80 0.54 -9.53
CA PHE A 90 -10.90 0.56 -11.00
C PHE A 90 -12.16 1.27 -11.54
N ARG A 91 -13.18 1.51 -10.69
CA ARG A 91 -14.36 2.29 -11.07
C ARG A 91 -14.09 3.79 -11.19
N PHE A 92 -12.98 4.27 -10.63
CA PHE A 92 -12.65 5.68 -10.55
C PHE A 92 -11.39 5.99 -11.37
N GLN A 93 -11.50 6.96 -12.28
CA GLN A 93 -10.43 7.32 -13.23
C GLN A 93 -9.09 7.69 -12.56
N GLY A 94 -9.12 8.24 -11.34
CA GLY A 94 -7.90 8.67 -10.64
C GLY A 94 -6.93 7.53 -10.28
N PHE A 95 -7.41 6.28 -10.29
CA PHE A 95 -6.61 5.08 -10.03
C PHE A 95 -6.15 4.34 -11.29
N LEU A 96 -6.75 4.63 -12.46
CA LEU A 96 -6.37 4.01 -13.72
C LEU A 96 -5.51 4.97 -14.54
N ARG A 97 -4.18 4.83 -14.42
CA ARG A 97 -3.20 5.66 -15.14
C ARG A 97 -2.36 4.80 -16.06
N ARG A 98 -1.77 5.41 -17.09
CA ARG A 98 -0.95 4.71 -18.09
C ARG A 98 0.06 3.70 -17.52
N THR A 99 0.74 4.03 -16.42
CA THR A 99 1.80 3.18 -15.83
C THR A 99 1.62 2.88 -14.35
N LYS A 100 0.66 3.51 -13.67
CA LYS A 100 0.47 3.39 -12.22
C LYS A 100 -1.02 3.19 -11.96
N ASN A 101 -1.40 1.92 -11.92
CA ASN A 101 -2.76 1.53 -11.60
C ASN A 101 -2.88 1.15 -10.12
N ALA A 102 -4.12 1.21 -9.63
CA ALA A 102 -4.60 0.48 -8.48
C ALA A 102 -6.01 -0.02 -8.81
N PHE A 103 -6.29 -1.30 -8.58
CA PHE A 103 -7.55 -1.90 -8.99
C PHE A 103 -8.47 -2.13 -7.81
N ILE A 104 -7.94 -2.70 -6.74
CA ILE A 104 -8.70 -3.16 -5.59
C ILE A 104 -7.89 -3.04 -4.31
N SER A 105 -8.57 -2.92 -3.18
CA SER A 105 -8.00 -3.13 -1.85
C SER A 105 -8.93 -4.02 -1.04
N ILE A 106 -8.40 -5.07 -0.42
CA ILE A 106 -9.17 -5.92 0.50
C ILE A 106 -9.47 -5.11 1.77
N VAL A 107 -10.69 -5.23 2.28
CA VAL A 107 -11.16 -4.50 3.47
C VAL A 107 -11.78 -5.49 4.45
N SER A 108 -11.41 -5.40 5.72
CA SER A 108 -12.02 -6.14 6.83
C SER A 108 -13.27 -5.43 7.34
N ASP A 109 -14.07 -6.08 8.18
CA ASP A 109 -15.23 -5.44 8.80
C ASP A 109 -14.83 -4.28 9.74
N THR A 110 -13.70 -4.40 10.45
CA THR A 110 -13.18 -3.33 11.32
C THR A 110 -12.78 -2.11 10.50
N LEU A 111 -12.00 -2.32 9.44
CA LEU A 111 -11.61 -1.22 8.56
C LEU A 111 -12.83 -0.62 7.84
N LEU A 112 -13.82 -1.43 7.46
CA LEU A 112 -15.05 -0.97 6.82
C LEU A 112 -15.80 0.02 7.73
N ARG A 113 -15.93 -0.28 9.02
CA ARG A 113 -16.58 0.62 9.99
C ARG A 113 -15.86 1.96 10.12
N GLU A 114 -14.53 1.94 10.13
CA GLU A 114 -13.76 3.19 10.14
C GLU A 114 -13.97 4.01 8.87
N LEU A 115 -14.12 3.35 7.71
CA LEU A 115 -14.41 4.00 6.44
C LEU A 115 -15.85 4.55 6.38
N GLU A 116 -16.83 3.86 6.97
CA GLU A 116 -18.22 4.34 7.07
C GLU A 116 -18.34 5.63 7.88
N ASN A 117 -17.49 5.79 8.90
CA ASN A 117 -17.44 6.99 9.73
C ASN A 117 -16.51 8.10 9.18
N TRP A 118 -15.86 7.87 8.05
CA TRP A 118 -14.86 8.80 7.52
C TRP A 118 -15.49 9.88 6.63
N ASP A 119 -15.43 11.14 7.07
CA ASP A 119 -16.05 12.29 6.40
C ASP A 119 -15.04 13.38 5.98
N LYS A 120 -13.74 13.13 6.11
CA LYS A 120 -12.68 14.14 5.89
C LYS A 120 -11.93 13.95 4.58
N ARG A 121 -11.97 14.96 3.71
CA ARG A 121 -11.11 15.04 2.52
C ARG A 121 -9.64 15.19 2.92
N VAL A 122 -8.81 14.25 2.48
CA VAL A 122 -7.37 14.22 2.79
C VAL A 122 -6.54 14.24 1.52
N THR A 123 -5.42 14.94 1.55
CA THR A 123 -4.44 14.91 0.45
C THR A 123 -3.09 14.47 0.98
N TRP A 124 -2.29 13.90 0.09
CA TRP A 124 -0.91 13.50 0.39
C TRP A 124 -0.10 14.66 1.00
N ASP A 125 -0.22 15.85 0.42
CA ASP A 125 0.53 17.02 0.89
C ASP A 125 0.10 17.49 2.28
N LYS A 126 -1.17 17.31 2.66
CA LYS A 126 -1.65 17.58 4.03
C LYS A 126 -0.98 16.65 5.03
N VAL A 127 -1.00 15.33 4.79
CA VAL A 127 -0.38 14.32 5.67
C VAL A 127 1.13 14.56 5.76
N ARG A 128 1.80 14.73 4.61
CA ARG A 128 3.24 14.99 4.54
C ARG A 128 3.64 16.27 5.28
N SER A 129 2.87 17.35 5.12
CA SER A 129 3.15 18.63 5.79
C SER A 129 2.97 18.51 7.30
N ARG A 130 1.98 17.75 7.77
CA ARG A 130 1.79 17.50 9.20
C ARG A 130 2.97 16.74 9.80
N LEU A 131 3.40 15.64 9.18
CA LEU A 131 4.58 14.88 9.60
C LEU A 131 5.83 15.77 9.67
N LYS A 132 6.06 16.60 8.63
CA LYS A 132 7.20 17.53 8.59
C LYS A 132 7.18 18.53 9.75
N ARG A 133 6.00 19.07 10.10
CA ARG A 133 5.86 20.02 11.23
C ARG A 133 6.14 19.38 12.58
N LEU A 134 5.95 18.07 12.71
CA LEU A 134 6.28 17.28 13.89
C LEU A 134 7.75 16.81 13.90
N GLY A 135 8.55 17.16 12.90
CA GLY A 135 9.93 16.68 12.77
C GLY A 135 10.04 15.19 12.39
N LEU A 136 8.93 14.54 12.03
CA LEU A 136 8.91 13.12 11.69
C LEU A 136 9.26 12.90 10.20
N PRO A 137 10.13 11.92 9.87
CA PRO A 137 10.40 11.57 8.49
C PRO A 137 9.14 11.00 7.83
N CYS A 138 8.94 11.28 6.54
CA CYS A 138 7.78 10.76 5.82
C CYS A 138 8.07 9.35 5.27
N ARG A 139 7.53 8.32 5.92
CA ARG A 139 7.77 6.90 5.57
C ARG A 139 6.57 6.20 4.91
N LEU A 140 5.57 6.92 4.42
CA LEU A 140 4.37 6.30 3.84
C LEU A 140 4.66 5.39 2.63
N GLN A 141 5.74 5.64 1.89
CA GLN A 141 6.21 4.76 0.82
C GLN A 141 6.69 3.39 1.31
N ASP A 142 7.21 3.33 2.54
CA ASP A 142 7.70 2.10 3.16
C ASP A 142 6.53 1.22 3.64
N LEU A 143 5.38 1.82 3.96
CA LEU A 143 4.18 1.08 4.39
C LEU A 143 3.72 0.07 3.34
N ARG A 144 3.69 0.48 2.07
CA ARG A 144 3.40 -0.42 0.97
C ARG A 144 4.41 -1.56 0.87
N ARG A 145 5.70 -1.28 1.07
CA ARG A 145 6.76 -2.29 1.05
C ARG A 145 6.60 -3.26 2.22
N ASN A 146 6.25 -2.76 3.40
CA ASN A 146 5.96 -3.56 4.58
C ASN A 146 4.74 -4.47 4.33
N HIS A 147 3.65 -3.94 3.78
CA HIS A 147 2.48 -4.72 3.39
C HIS A 147 2.82 -5.83 2.39
N ALA A 148 3.60 -5.52 1.34
CA ALA A 148 4.06 -6.54 0.38
C ALA A 148 4.87 -7.65 1.06
N THR A 149 5.81 -7.26 1.93
CA THR A 149 6.68 -8.19 2.67
C THR A 149 5.86 -9.06 3.60
N LEU A 150 4.92 -8.47 4.35
CA LEU A 150 4.02 -9.19 5.26
C LEU A 150 3.19 -10.24 4.53
N LEU A 151 2.53 -9.87 3.42
CA LEU A 151 1.74 -10.82 2.63
C LEU A 151 2.61 -11.94 2.05
N ASN A 152 3.76 -11.59 1.47
CA ASN A 152 4.64 -12.58 0.84
C ASN A 152 5.22 -13.57 1.86
N MET A 153 5.69 -13.09 3.02
CA MET A 153 6.20 -13.94 4.10
C MET A 153 5.12 -14.85 4.72
N ASN A 154 3.83 -14.50 4.58
CA ASN A 154 2.69 -15.33 4.98
C ASN A 154 2.14 -16.19 3.81
N GLY A 155 2.94 -16.36 2.76
CA GLY A 155 2.68 -17.29 1.67
C GLY A 155 1.66 -16.81 0.63
N ILE A 156 1.41 -15.50 0.54
CA ILE A 156 0.67 -14.93 -0.59
C ILE A 156 1.63 -14.85 -1.79
N PRO A 157 1.27 -15.45 -2.95
CA PRO A 157 2.13 -15.42 -4.13
C PRO A 157 2.44 -14.00 -4.57
N GLU A 158 3.66 -13.77 -5.06
CA GLU A 158 4.11 -12.45 -5.55
C GLU A 158 3.17 -11.88 -6.63
N SER A 159 2.65 -12.72 -7.53
CA SER A 159 1.69 -12.30 -8.56
C SER A 159 0.40 -11.72 -7.98
N ILE A 160 -0.04 -12.21 -6.82
CA ILE A 160 -1.21 -11.69 -6.11
C ILE A 160 -0.87 -10.41 -5.37
N VAL A 161 0.29 -10.36 -4.70
CA VAL A 161 0.77 -9.13 -4.05
C VAL A 161 0.88 -8.01 -5.06
N ASP A 162 1.46 -8.28 -6.22
CA ASP A 162 1.57 -7.36 -7.33
C ASP A 162 0.19 -6.89 -7.82
N LEU A 163 -0.77 -7.80 -8.00
CA LEU A 163 -2.13 -7.46 -8.41
C LEU A 163 -2.81 -6.49 -7.43
N LEU A 164 -2.76 -6.78 -6.13
CA LEU A 164 -3.28 -5.90 -5.07
C LEU A 164 -2.60 -4.53 -5.10
N HIS A 165 -1.33 -4.53 -5.50
CA HIS A 165 -0.51 -3.34 -5.65
C HIS A 165 -0.68 -2.68 -7.04
N GLY A 166 -1.63 -3.13 -7.86
CA GLY A 166 -1.92 -2.56 -9.17
C GLY A 166 -0.82 -2.78 -10.22
N ARG A 167 -0.01 -3.83 -10.03
CA ARG A 167 0.93 -4.37 -11.01
C ARG A 167 0.35 -5.65 -11.59
N ILE A 168 0.24 -5.71 -12.91
CA ILE A 168 -0.14 -6.93 -13.62
C ILE A 168 1.05 -7.34 -14.46
N GLY A 169 1.67 -8.46 -14.10
CA GLY A 169 2.80 -9.01 -14.85
C GLY A 169 2.37 -9.44 -16.25
N LYS A 170 3.33 -9.45 -17.18
CA LYS A 170 3.09 -9.86 -18.57
C LYS A 170 3.23 -11.37 -18.80
N SER A 171 3.34 -12.17 -17.73
CA SER A 171 3.52 -13.61 -17.89
C SER A 171 2.26 -14.25 -18.48
N VAL A 172 2.44 -15.31 -19.28
CA VAL A 172 1.34 -16.12 -19.83
C VAL A 172 0.43 -16.61 -18.71
N PHE A 173 1.02 -17.04 -17.58
CA PHE A 173 0.26 -17.45 -16.40
C PHE A 173 -0.72 -16.37 -15.92
N ILE A 174 -0.25 -15.13 -15.73
CA ILE A 174 -1.11 -14.04 -15.24
C ILE A 174 -2.21 -13.71 -16.26
N GLN A 175 -1.88 -13.69 -17.55
CA GLN A 175 -2.84 -13.31 -18.60
C GLN A 175 -3.93 -14.38 -18.79
N PHE A 176 -3.55 -15.66 -18.84
CA PHE A 176 -4.43 -16.73 -19.30
C PHE A 176 -4.91 -17.68 -18.20
N TYR A 177 -4.12 -17.88 -17.14
CA TYR A 177 -4.35 -18.98 -16.19
C TYR A 177 -4.71 -18.53 -14.77
N LEU A 178 -4.20 -17.39 -14.31
CA LEU A 178 -4.43 -16.92 -12.94
C LEU A 178 -5.92 -16.60 -12.73
N ARG A 179 -6.62 -17.47 -12.02
CA ARG A 179 -8.05 -17.33 -11.66
C ARG A 179 -8.26 -17.74 -10.19
N PRO A 180 -7.75 -16.93 -9.24
CA PRO A 180 -7.87 -17.26 -7.82
C PRO A 180 -9.34 -17.17 -7.38
N ASP A 181 -9.72 -18.01 -6.39
CA ASP A 181 -10.91 -17.72 -5.61
C ASP A 181 -10.66 -16.43 -4.80
N PHE A 182 -11.28 -15.36 -5.29
CA PHE A 182 -11.07 -14.03 -4.73
C PHE A 182 -11.59 -13.90 -3.30
N VAL A 183 -12.68 -14.57 -2.95
CA VAL A 183 -13.30 -14.45 -1.62
C VAL A 183 -12.45 -15.17 -0.60
N GLN A 184 -12.02 -16.40 -0.92
CA GLN A 184 -11.09 -17.14 -0.09
C GLN A 184 -9.77 -16.39 0.10
N LEU A 185 -9.27 -15.76 -0.98
CA LEU A 185 -8.07 -14.92 -0.93
C LEU A 185 -8.27 -13.70 -0.02
N ALA A 186 -9.40 -13.01 -0.11
CA ALA A 186 -9.73 -11.87 0.72
C ALA A 186 -9.72 -12.24 2.21
N HIS A 187 -10.40 -13.33 2.59
CA HIS A 187 -10.38 -13.83 3.97
C HIS A 187 -8.97 -14.19 4.46
N ARG A 188 -8.16 -14.83 3.61
CA ARG A 188 -6.77 -15.14 3.97
C ARG A 188 -5.96 -13.87 4.21
N ILE A 189 -6.12 -12.85 3.37
CA ILE A 189 -5.44 -11.56 3.53
C ILE A 189 -5.91 -10.84 4.79
N GLN A 190 -7.22 -10.77 5.04
CA GLN A 190 -7.78 -10.21 6.27
C GLN A 190 -7.16 -10.89 7.51
N LYS A 191 -7.08 -12.22 7.53
CA LYS A 191 -6.45 -12.97 8.63
C LYS A 191 -4.98 -12.61 8.83
N ILE A 192 -4.22 -12.45 7.74
CA ILE A 192 -2.79 -12.06 7.80
C ILE A 192 -2.63 -10.64 8.32
N LEU A 193 -3.51 -9.72 7.91
CA LEU A 193 -3.45 -8.30 8.28
C LEU A 193 -4.03 -8.01 9.66
N HIS A 194 -4.87 -8.90 10.20
CA HIS A 194 -5.58 -8.68 11.47
C HIS A 194 -4.66 -8.25 12.65
N PRO A 195 -3.49 -8.86 12.89
CA PRO A 195 -2.60 -8.37 13.95
C PRO A 195 -2.08 -6.94 13.74
N LEU A 196 -1.86 -6.55 12.48
CA LEU A 196 -1.46 -5.19 12.14
C LEU A 196 -2.66 -4.24 12.26
N GLU A 197 -3.86 -4.68 11.88
CA GLU A 197 -5.08 -3.91 12.00
C GLU A 197 -5.42 -3.54 13.44
N VAL A 198 -5.42 -4.51 14.36
CA VAL A 198 -5.64 -4.28 15.80
C VAL A 198 -4.66 -3.22 16.32
N ARG A 199 -3.37 -3.35 15.96
CA ARG A 199 -2.33 -2.37 16.34
C ARG A 199 -2.56 -0.97 15.79
N LEU A 200 -3.22 -0.82 14.64
CA LEU A 200 -3.34 0.47 13.96
C LEU A 200 -4.68 1.16 14.21
N LEU A 201 -5.76 0.41 14.43
CA LEU A 201 -7.12 0.94 14.54
C LEU A 201 -7.67 0.88 15.98
N GLU A 202 -7.29 -0.13 16.76
CA GLU A 202 -7.89 -0.38 18.09
C GLU A 202 -6.98 0.06 19.25
N ALA A 203 -5.73 0.47 18.96
CA ALA A 203 -4.76 0.99 19.91
C ALA A 203 -4.66 2.52 19.88
#